data_AF-A0A934QGX5-F1
#
_entry.id   AF-A0A934QGX5-F1
#
_cell.length_a   1.000
_cell.length_b   1.000
_cell.length_c   1.000
_cell.angle_alpha   90.00
_cell.angle_beta   90.00
_cell.angle_gamma   90.00
#
_symmetry.space_group_name_H-M   'P 1'
#
loop_
_entity.id
_entity.type
_entity.pdbx_description
1 polymer ?
#
loop_
_entity_poly.entity_id
_entity_poly.type
_entity_poly.pdbx_seq_one_letter_code
_entity_poly.pdbx_strand_id
1 'polypeptide(L)'
;MVRGRRRPGDGGQLAASRRRAGQQTRLWEIASDVSAQPTGGRPQTDGTDRAAAEDSATAPQPKGPQRRCIASGEVDDKARLLRFGVGPDGQIVPDPGEDLPGRGLWLRPRPDMIDKARRKRLFARAARAQVTVPDDLADQVAHLLRRRCLDRIGLARAAGDVVAGFEKVRTLLKRDAAGVLLQAADTAADSRDKVRRVAVAVRPDLPVIEGFDSAELGRMIGRERSMHLALRRGGHADRLLLDAWRYQAFAPAPFALDRADDAASSVDRACGSDGPSGAPRDVEAARGTNGP
;
A
#
# COMPACT_ATOMS: atom_id res chain seq x y z
N MET A 1 -54.24 -34.29 -7.64
CA MET A 1 -55.09 -34.80 -6.54
C MET A 1 -54.56 -36.17 -6.11
N VAL A 2 -53.82 -36.24 -5.01
CA VAL A 2 -53.34 -37.50 -4.41
C VAL A 2 -53.59 -37.41 -2.91
N ARG A 3 -54.30 -38.40 -2.35
CA ARG A 3 -54.65 -38.52 -0.93
C ARG A 3 -53.44 -39.03 -0.13
N GLY A 4 -53.23 -38.50 1.08
CA GLY A 4 -52.20 -38.98 2.00
C GLY A 4 -52.39 -38.57 3.46
N ARG A 5 -53.22 -39.35 4.18
CA ARG A 5 -53.13 -39.79 5.60
C ARG A 5 -53.03 -38.79 6.78
N ARG A 6 -53.98 -38.95 7.72
CA ARG A 6 -53.98 -38.56 9.15
C ARG A 6 -52.86 -39.32 9.92
N ARG A 7 -52.40 -39.02 11.15
CA ARG A 7 -52.93 -38.53 12.45
C ARG A 7 -51.69 -38.12 13.33
N PRO A 8 -51.78 -38.03 14.68
CA PRO A 8 -52.50 -37.10 15.56
C PRO A 8 -51.54 -36.30 16.47
N GLY A 9 -52.07 -35.28 17.14
CA GLY A 9 -51.39 -34.62 18.25
C GLY A 9 -51.44 -35.45 19.53
N ASP A 10 -50.45 -35.26 20.37
CA ASP A 10 -50.50 -35.63 21.78
C ASP A 10 -49.93 -34.47 22.60
N GLY A 11 -50.70 -34.05 23.61
CA GLY A 11 -50.37 -32.99 24.52
C GLY A 11 -49.60 -33.52 25.72
N GLY A 12 -48.79 -32.66 26.34
CA GLY A 12 -48.10 -32.98 27.58
C GLY A 12 -47.30 -31.79 28.10
N GLN A 13 -47.98 -30.93 28.86
CA GLN A 13 -47.35 -29.96 29.75
C GLN A 13 -46.53 -30.69 30.82
N LEU A 14 -45.46 -30.07 31.31
CA LEU A 14 -45.25 -29.81 32.75
C LEU A 14 -44.03 -28.92 32.99
N ALA A 15 -44.18 -28.07 33.99
CA ALA A 15 -43.30 -26.98 34.38
C ALA A 15 -42.32 -27.38 35.51
N ALA A 16 -41.54 -26.37 35.94
CA ALA A 16 -40.57 -26.33 37.06
C ALA A 16 -39.14 -26.72 36.65
N SER A 17 -38.08 -26.00 37.05
CA SER A 17 -37.86 -25.35 38.34
C SER A 17 -36.80 -24.24 38.28
N ARG A 18 -36.64 -23.55 39.41
CA ARG A 18 -35.97 -22.25 39.62
C ARG A 18 -34.44 -22.37 39.84
N ARG A 19 -33.73 -21.31 39.40
CA ARG A 19 -32.61 -20.57 40.04
C ARG A 19 -31.52 -21.35 40.83
N ARG A 20 -30.24 -21.15 40.47
CA ARG A 20 -29.26 -20.25 41.13
C ARG A 20 -27.80 -20.55 40.67
N ALA A 21 -27.07 -19.45 40.47
CA ALA A 21 -25.70 -19.15 40.92
C ALA A 21 -24.47 -19.94 40.40
N GLY A 22 -23.40 -19.16 40.13
CA GLY A 22 -22.00 -19.58 39.92
C GLY A 22 -21.42 -18.87 38.68
N GLN A 23 -20.73 -17.71 38.74
CA GLN A 23 -19.36 -17.49 39.22
C GLN A 23 -18.39 -18.57 38.65
N GLN A 24 -17.23 -18.32 38.01
CA GLN A 24 -16.29 -17.21 37.92
C GLN A 24 -15.11 -17.67 37.00
N THR A 25 -14.15 -16.76 36.76
CA THR A 25 -12.75 -16.92 36.29
C THR A 25 -12.54 -16.58 34.82
N ARG A 26 -11.62 -15.68 34.42
CA ARG A 26 -10.25 -15.39 34.89
C ARG A 26 -9.96 -13.86 34.75
N LEU A 27 -9.38 -13.14 35.72
CA LEU A 27 -7.94 -13.11 36.11
C LEU A 27 -7.07 -12.89 34.86
N TRP A 28 -6.36 -11.78 34.62
CA TRP A 28 -5.38 -11.10 35.47
C TRP A 28 -5.17 -9.64 34.98
N GLU A 29 -5.48 -8.67 35.84
CA GLU A 29 -4.76 -7.39 35.93
C GLU A 29 -3.84 -7.51 37.15
N ILE A 30 -2.77 -6.69 37.17
CA ILE A 30 -1.80 -6.38 38.24
C ILE A 30 -0.36 -6.76 37.88
N ALA A 31 0.44 -5.72 37.61
CA ALA A 31 1.71 -5.40 38.28
C ALA A 31 2.34 -4.20 37.55
N SER A 32 2.90 -3.15 38.16
CA SER A 32 3.01 -2.68 39.54
C SER A 32 3.55 -1.25 39.48
N ASP A 33 3.07 -0.41 40.40
CA ASP A 33 3.73 0.83 40.85
C ASP A 33 5.10 0.52 41.49
N VAL A 34 6.09 1.41 41.28
CA VAL A 34 7.13 1.69 42.28
C VAL A 34 7.44 3.18 42.26
N SER A 35 7.25 3.77 43.44
CA SER A 35 7.41 5.18 43.82
C SER A 35 8.89 5.54 44.08
N ALA A 36 9.28 6.78 43.78
CA ALA A 36 10.12 7.60 44.66
C ALA A 36 10.18 9.06 44.18
N GLN A 37 9.68 9.99 45.00
CA GLN A 37 10.02 11.42 44.93
C GLN A 37 11.12 11.74 45.95
N PRO A 38 11.93 12.78 45.70
CA PRO A 38 12.42 13.61 46.79
C PRO A 38 12.03 15.08 46.61
N THR A 39 11.59 15.66 47.72
CA THR A 39 11.34 17.09 47.93
C THR A 39 12.62 17.84 48.24
N GLY A 40 12.76 19.07 47.72
CA GLY A 40 13.51 20.13 48.40
C GLY A 40 14.34 21.08 47.51
N GLY A 41 13.94 22.36 47.49
CA GLY A 41 14.87 23.49 47.54
C GLY A 41 15.34 24.16 46.24
N ARG A 42 14.85 25.38 46.00
CA ARG A 42 15.47 26.42 45.13
C ARG A 42 16.64 27.10 45.89
N PRO A 43 17.65 27.71 45.23
CA PRO A 43 17.45 29.05 44.63
C PRO A 43 18.20 29.33 43.29
N GLN A 44 17.87 30.51 42.75
CA GLN A 44 18.24 31.12 41.47
C GLN A 44 19.75 31.35 41.24
N THR A 45 20.19 31.38 39.97
CA THR A 45 20.77 32.58 39.30
C THR A 45 20.90 32.40 37.78
N ASP A 46 20.60 33.50 37.08
CA ASP A 46 21.17 34.02 35.83
C ASP A 46 20.98 33.32 34.47
N GLY A 47 19.95 33.81 33.77
CA GLY A 47 20.08 34.51 32.49
C GLY A 47 21.08 33.99 31.46
N THR A 48 20.55 33.37 30.41
CA THR A 48 20.91 33.72 29.02
C THR A 48 19.76 33.37 28.08
N ASP A 49 19.29 34.38 27.36
CA ASP A 49 18.40 34.26 26.21
C ASP A 49 19.02 33.35 25.15
N ARG A 50 18.33 32.27 24.79
CA ARG A 50 18.29 31.73 23.42
C ARG A 50 16.93 31.09 23.15
N ALA A 51 16.01 31.92 22.67
CA ALA A 51 14.88 31.48 21.88
C ALA A 51 15.38 30.84 20.58
N ALA A 52 15.10 29.56 20.37
CA ALA A 52 14.92 28.90 19.07
C ALA A 52 14.83 27.38 19.26
N ALA A 53 13.62 26.84 19.18
CA ALA A 53 13.33 25.51 18.60
C ALA A 53 11.82 25.32 18.63
N GLU A 54 11.13 26.01 17.73
CA GLU A 54 9.73 25.72 17.44
C GLU A 54 9.63 24.32 16.80
N ASP A 55 8.99 23.47 17.59
CA ASP A 55 8.24 22.26 17.28
C ASP A 55 7.98 22.01 15.77
N SER A 56 8.95 21.38 15.10
CA SER A 56 8.73 20.84 13.75
C SER A 56 7.96 19.53 13.87
N ALA A 57 6.65 19.64 13.68
CA ALA A 57 5.71 18.53 13.47
C ALA A 57 6.24 17.60 12.36
N THR A 58 6.98 16.58 12.79
CA THR A 58 7.57 15.57 11.93
C THR A 58 6.46 14.61 11.50
N ALA A 59 6.25 14.49 10.20
CA ALA A 59 5.39 13.48 9.60
C ALA A 59 5.65 12.10 10.25
N PRO A 60 4.63 11.24 10.47
CA PRO A 60 4.81 9.98 11.18
C PRO A 60 5.80 9.08 10.43
N GLN A 61 7.05 9.07 10.91
CA GLN A 61 8.10 8.18 10.43
C GLN A 61 7.65 6.75 10.78
N PRO A 62 7.48 5.85 9.80
CA PRO A 62 7.23 4.46 10.12
C PRO A 62 8.48 3.89 10.82
N LYS A 63 8.38 3.65 12.14
CA LYS A 63 9.45 3.01 12.94
C LYS A 63 9.53 1.50 12.62
N GLY A 64 9.77 1.16 11.36
CA GLY A 64 9.86 -0.21 10.87
C GLY A 64 11.31 -0.68 10.73
N PRO A 65 11.56 -1.99 10.62
CA PRO A 65 12.87 -2.49 10.24
C PRO A 65 13.25 -1.93 8.86
N GLN A 66 14.48 -1.44 8.72
CA GLN A 66 14.99 -0.93 7.44
C GLN A 66 15.66 -2.05 6.63
N ARG A 67 15.67 -1.89 5.31
CA ARG A 67 16.28 -2.82 4.36
C ARG A 67 16.97 -2.05 3.25
N ARG A 68 18.00 -2.67 2.64
CA ARG A 68 18.74 -2.10 1.53
C ARG A 68 18.26 -2.68 0.20
N CYS A 69 17.93 -1.82 -0.75
CA CYS A 69 17.68 -2.22 -2.12
C CYS A 69 18.98 -2.77 -2.74
N ILE A 70 18.97 -4.01 -3.23
CA ILE A 70 20.19 -4.62 -3.80
C ILE A 70 20.60 -3.97 -5.13
N ALA A 71 19.66 -3.30 -5.83
CA ALA A 71 19.90 -2.67 -7.12
C ALA A 71 20.35 -1.19 -7.02
N SER A 72 19.70 -0.37 -6.20
CA SER A 72 20.09 1.04 -6.00
C SER A 72 21.15 1.18 -4.90
N GLY A 73 21.17 0.29 -3.91
CA GLY A 73 22.02 0.40 -2.73
C GLY A 73 21.43 1.29 -1.63
N GLU A 74 20.30 1.95 -1.88
CA GLU A 74 19.63 2.80 -0.89
C GLU A 74 18.96 1.98 0.22
N VAL A 75 18.85 2.59 1.40
CA VAL A 75 18.14 2.03 2.54
C VAL A 75 16.77 2.69 2.64
N ASP A 76 15.74 1.89 2.81
CA ASP A 76 14.36 2.35 2.96
C ASP A 76 13.65 1.48 4.00
N ASP A 77 12.45 1.90 4.40
CA ASP A 77 11.58 1.09 5.23
C ASP A 77 11.26 -0.21 4.51
N LYS A 78 11.31 -1.33 5.23
CA LYS A 78 10.99 -2.65 4.69
C LYS A 78 9.62 -2.67 3.99
N ALA A 79 8.65 -1.94 4.55
CA ALA A 79 7.31 -1.79 4.01
C ALA A 79 7.28 -1.09 2.64
N ARG A 80 8.30 -0.31 2.27
CA ARG A 80 8.38 0.40 0.99
C ARG A 80 9.18 -0.36 -0.08
N LEU A 81 9.75 -1.51 0.27
CA LEU A 81 10.47 -2.37 -0.66
C LEU A 81 9.64 -3.60 -1.05
N LEU A 82 10.00 -4.22 -2.17
CA LEU A 82 9.52 -5.53 -2.60
C LEU A 82 10.51 -6.60 -2.18
N ARG A 83 10.01 -7.67 -1.57
CA ARG A 83 10.78 -8.87 -1.26
C ARG A 83 10.72 -9.84 -2.43
N PHE A 84 11.84 -10.51 -2.65
CA PHE A 84 12.01 -11.64 -3.54
C PHE A 84 12.62 -12.78 -2.74
N GLY A 85 12.12 -13.99 -2.94
CA GLY A 85 12.65 -15.22 -2.39
C GLY A 85 13.41 -16.03 -3.45
N VAL A 86 14.10 -17.07 -2.99
CA VAL A 86 14.65 -18.11 -3.86
C VAL A 86 13.80 -19.37 -3.68
N GLY A 87 13.20 -19.85 -4.75
CA GLY A 87 12.42 -21.08 -4.81
C GLY A 87 13.28 -22.33 -4.61
N PRO A 88 12.64 -23.50 -4.38
CA PRO A 88 13.36 -24.77 -4.18
C PRO A 88 14.17 -25.21 -5.40
N ASP A 89 13.80 -24.74 -6.59
CA ASP A 89 14.47 -24.95 -7.87
C ASP A 89 15.57 -23.90 -8.17
N GLY A 90 15.83 -22.99 -7.23
CA GLY A 90 16.78 -21.89 -7.41
C GLY A 90 16.22 -20.72 -8.22
N GLN A 91 14.92 -20.70 -8.54
CA GLN A 91 14.30 -19.58 -9.25
C GLN A 91 14.02 -18.40 -8.32
N ILE A 92 14.17 -17.17 -8.81
CA ILE A 92 13.76 -15.97 -8.09
C ILE A 92 12.24 -15.81 -8.19
N VAL A 93 11.59 -15.72 -7.02
CA VAL A 93 10.13 -15.61 -6.90
C VAL A 93 9.77 -14.28 -6.22
N PRO A 94 8.84 -13.48 -6.77
CA PRO A 94 8.35 -12.29 -6.10
C PRO A 94 7.50 -12.66 -4.88
N ASP A 95 7.74 -11.98 -3.76
CA ASP A 95 7.04 -12.23 -2.50
C ASP A 95 6.62 -10.92 -1.82
N PRO A 96 5.67 -10.16 -2.41
CA PRO A 96 5.20 -8.90 -1.83
C PRO A 96 4.47 -9.08 -0.48
N GLY A 97 4.04 -10.32 -0.17
CA GLY A 97 3.40 -10.71 1.08
C GLY A 97 4.36 -11.01 2.22
N GLU A 98 5.61 -11.35 1.88
CA GLU A 98 6.62 -11.84 2.81
C GLU A 98 6.29 -13.20 3.43
N ASP A 99 5.59 -14.03 2.66
CA ASP A 99 5.05 -15.31 3.12
C ASP A 99 6.08 -16.45 2.96
N LEU A 100 7.08 -16.28 2.07
CA LEU A 100 8.04 -17.34 1.77
C LEU A 100 9.18 -17.39 2.80
N PRO A 101 9.59 -18.59 3.28
CA PRO A 101 10.68 -18.73 4.22
C PRO A 101 12.04 -18.31 3.61
N GLY A 102 13.06 -18.21 4.46
CA GLY A 102 14.45 -17.98 4.03
C GLY A 102 14.85 -16.51 3.84
N ARG A 103 16.01 -16.30 3.20
CA ARG A 103 16.62 -14.98 3.01
C ARG A 103 15.82 -14.17 1.98
N GLY A 104 15.25 -13.06 2.43
CA GLY A 104 14.62 -12.09 1.53
C GLY A 104 15.64 -11.21 0.81
N LEU A 105 15.45 -11.04 -0.49
CA LEU A 105 16.17 -10.11 -1.36
C LEU A 105 15.27 -8.91 -1.61
N TRP A 106 15.79 -7.68 -1.51
CA TRP A 106 14.93 -6.49 -1.47
C TRP A 106 15.24 -5.55 -2.63
N LEU A 107 14.20 -5.06 -3.29
CA LEU A 107 14.27 -4.04 -4.35
C LEU A 107 13.24 -2.95 -4.12
N ARG A 108 13.52 -1.73 -4.60
CA ARG A 108 12.47 -0.69 -4.71
C ARG A 108 11.41 -1.15 -5.72
N PRO A 109 10.13 -0.77 -5.54
CA PRO A 109 9.02 -1.21 -6.39
C PRO A 109 9.03 -0.48 -7.74
N ARG A 110 10.01 -0.79 -8.59
CA ARG A 110 10.09 -0.25 -9.95
C ARG A 110 10.61 -1.30 -10.94
N PRO A 111 10.13 -1.32 -12.19
CA PRO A 111 10.60 -2.28 -13.20
C PRO A 111 12.12 -2.20 -13.48
N ASP A 112 12.67 -0.99 -13.52
CA ASP A 112 14.09 -0.75 -13.78
C ASP A 112 15.02 -1.35 -12.72
N MET A 113 14.54 -1.48 -11.47
CA MET A 113 15.28 -2.14 -10.39
C MET A 113 15.38 -3.66 -10.63
N ILE A 114 14.32 -4.28 -11.13
CA ILE A 114 14.30 -5.71 -11.49
C ILE A 114 15.26 -5.94 -12.66
N ASP A 115 15.18 -5.11 -13.69
CA ASP A 115 16.07 -5.20 -14.85
C ASP A 115 17.54 -5.01 -14.48
N LYS A 116 17.84 -4.01 -13.64
CA LYS A 116 19.20 -3.79 -13.14
C LYS A 116 19.70 -5.00 -12.34
N ALA A 117 18.84 -5.57 -11.49
CA ALA A 117 19.18 -6.76 -10.71
C ALA A 117 19.42 -8.00 -11.58
N ARG A 118 18.64 -8.19 -12.66
CA ARG A 118 18.82 -9.25 -13.65
C ARG A 118 20.15 -9.07 -14.40
N ARG A 119 20.35 -7.92 -15.07
CA ARG A 119 21.53 -7.66 -15.90
C ARG A 119 22.84 -7.75 -15.12
N LYS A 120 22.87 -7.23 -13.89
CA LYS A 120 24.07 -7.26 -13.04
C LYS A 120 24.18 -8.54 -12.20
N ARG A 121 23.30 -9.53 -12.37
CA ARG A 121 23.28 -10.78 -11.57
C ARG A 121 23.28 -10.50 -10.05
N LEU A 122 22.56 -9.47 -9.61
CA LEU A 122 22.56 -9.04 -8.20
C LEU A 122 21.80 -10.02 -7.30
N PHE A 123 20.77 -10.68 -7.83
CA PHE A 123 20.05 -11.73 -7.12
C PHE A 123 20.98 -12.87 -6.71
N ALA A 124 21.81 -13.40 -7.63
CA ALA A 124 22.76 -14.46 -7.33
C ALA A 124 23.77 -14.05 -6.25
N ARG A 125 24.33 -12.83 -6.35
CA ARG A 125 25.28 -12.30 -5.36
C ARG A 125 24.63 -12.15 -3.98
N ALA A 126 23.42 -11.62 -3.92
CA ALA A 126 22.70 -11.40 -2.67
C ALA A 126 22.18 -12.70 -2.03
N ALA A 127 21.80 -13.68 -2.87
CA ALA A 127 21.42 -15.02 -2.46
C ALA A 127 22.62 -15.87 -2.02
N ARG A 128 23.84 -15.53 -2.48
CA ARG A 128 25.07 -16.34 -2.33
C ARG A 128 24.91 -17.75 -2.93
N ALA A 129 24.14 -17.85 -4.00
CA ALA A 129 23.85 -19.09 -4.70
C ALA A 129 23.62 -18.80 -6.20
N GLN A 130 23.74 -19.82 -7.03
CA GLN A 130 23.27 -19.73 -8.41
C GLN A 130 21.75 -19.66 -8.39
N VAL A 131 21.19 -18.69 -9.12
CA VAL A 131 19.74 -18.48 -9.21
C VAL A 131 19.34 -18.20 -10.64
N THR A 132 18.13 -18.59 -10.99
CA THR A 132 17.50 -18.29 -12.28
C THR A 132 16.50 -17.15 -12.08
N VAL A 133 16.56 -16.14 -12.94
CA VAL A 133 15.63 -15.00 -12.90
C VAL A 133 14.68 -15.15 -14.09
N PRO A 134 13.36 -15.34 -13.87
CA PRO A 134 12.39 -15.38 -14.97
C PRO A 134 12.40 -14.08 -15.79
N ASP A 135 12.18 -14.18 -17.10
CA ASP A 135 12.13 -13.00 -17.98
C ASP A 135 10.87 -12.17 -17.74
N ASP A 136 9.77 -12.82 -17.35
CA ASP A 136 8.46 -12.24 -17.01
C ASP A 136 8.35 -11.81 -15.53
N LEU A 137 9.46 -11.75 -14.78
CA LEU A 137 9.44 -11.46 -13.34
C LEU A 137 8.72 -10.14 -12.98
N ALA A 138 8.84 -9.11 -13.82
CA ALA A 138 8.14 -7.85 -13.62
C ALA A 138 6.61 -8.00 -13.77
N ASP A 139 6.17 -8.82 -14.72
CA ASP A 139 4.74 -9.11 -14.95
C ASP A 139 4.17 -9.95 -13.80
N GLN A 140 4.95 -10.90 -13.27
CA GLN A 140 4.58 -11.65 -12.07
C GLN A 140 4.40 -10.73 -10.86
N VAL A 141 5.30 -9.76 -10.66
CA VAL A 141 5.16 -8.74 -9.61
C VAL A 141 3.88 -7.93 -9.80
N ALA A 142 3.62 -7.44 -11.02
CA ALA A 142 2.42 -6.68 -11.34
C ALA A 142 1.15 -7.48 -11.01
N HIS A 143 1.11 -8.75 -11.42
CA HIS A 143 -0.02 -9.65 -11.18
C HIS A 143 -0.28 -9.86 -9.67
N LEU A 144 0.77 -10.18 -8.91
CA LEU A 144 0.66 -10.41 -7.46
C LEU A 144 0.27 -9.15 -6.70
N LEU A 145 0.82 -7.99 -7.05
CA LEU A 145 0.47 -6.72 -6.41
C LEU A 145 -0.97 -6.30 -6.73
N ARG A 146 -1.42 -6.46 -7.98
CA ARG A 146 -2.82 -6.22 -8.35
C ARG A 146 -3.75 -7.10 -7.54
N ARG A 147 -3.45 -8.41 -7.50
CA ARG A 147 -4.25 -9.38 -6.74
C ARG A 147 -4.30 -9.03 -5.26
N ARG A 148 -3.15 -8.67 -4.67
CA ARG A 148 -3.04 -8.27 -3.28
C ARG A 148 -3.87 -7.03 -2.96
N CYS A 149 -3.91 -6.03 -3.84
CA CYS A 149 -4.80 -4.88 -3.66
C CYS A 149 -6.27 -5.29 -3.60
N LEU A 150 -6.71 -6.18 -4.50
CA LEU A 150 -8.08 -6.70 -4.50
C LEU A 150 -8.38 -7.50 -3.22
N ASP A 151 -7.48 -8.39 -2.82
CA ASP A 151 -7.64 -9.16 -1.59
C ASP A 151 -7.72 -8.24 -0.34
N ARG A 152 -6.96 -7.14 -0.31
CA ARG A 152 -7.06 -6.11 0.74
C ARG A 152 -8.44 -5.46 0.80
N ILE A 153 -9.06 -5.17 -0.35
CA ILE A 153 -10.43 -4.66 -0.42
C ILE A 153 -11.41 -5.71 0.12
N GLY A 154 -11.23 -6.99 -0.23
CA GLY A 154 -12.04 -8.09 0.28
C GLY A 154 -11.97 -8.22 1.81
N LEU A 155 -10.76 -8.17 2.37
CA LEU A 155 -10.53 -8.19 3.82
C LEU A 155 -11.14 -6.97 4.52
N ALA A 156 -10.97 -5.77 3.96
CA ALA A 156 -11.56 -4.55 4.51
C ALA A 156 -13.10 -4.60 4.49
N ARG A 157 -13.69 -5.23 3.47
CA ARG A 157 -15.15 -5.45 3.40
C ARG A 157 -15.61 -6.42 4.49
N ALA A 158 -14.87 -7.51 4.72
CA ALA A 158 -15.16 -8.44 5.82
C ALA A 158 -15.09 -7.76 7.19
N ALA A 159 -14.20 -6.77 7.35
CA ALA A 159 -14.10 -5.95 8.56
C ALA A 159 -15.17 -4.84 8.69
N GLY A 160 -16.00 -4.61 7.66
CA GLY A 160 -17.02 -3.56 7.66
C GLY A 160 -16.53 -2.16 7.28
N ASP A 161 -15.28 -2.04 6.80
CA ASP A 161 -14.65 -0.75 6.48
C ASP A 161 -14.91 -0.26 5.05
N VAL A 162 -15.49 -1.10 4.19
CA VAL A 162 -15.79 -0.75 2.79
C VAL A 162 -17.21 -0.22 2.66
N VAL A 163 -17.33 0.98 2.10
CA VAL A 163 -18.59 1.59 1.67
C VAL A 163 -18.67 1.57 0.15
N ALA A 164 -19.79 1.06 -0.38
CA ALA A 164 -19.96 0.86 -1.82
C ALA A 164 -21.21 1.56 -2.36
N GLY A 165 -21.05 2.20 -3.52
CA GLY A 165 -22.13 2.85 -4.27
C GLY A 165 -22.13 4.38 -4.12
N PHE A 166 -22.60 5.05 -5.17
CA PHE A 166 -22.48 6.50 -5.35
C PHE A 166 -22.96 7.33 -4.15
N GLU A 167 -24.22 7.19 -3.73
CA GLU A 167 -24.78 8.00 -2.63
C GLU A 167 -24.15 7.69 -1.27
N LYS A 168 -23.85 6.42 -0.99
CA LYS A 168 -23.22 6.01 0.28
C LYS A 168 -21.79 6.52 0.38
N VAL A 169 -21.02 6.42 -0.71
CA VAL A 169 -19.65 6.95 -0.79
C VAL A 169 -19.66 8.47 -0.63
N ARG A 170 -20.53 9.20 -1.33
CA ARG A 170 -20.66 10.67 -1.17
C ARG A 170 -21.00 11.06 0.28
N THR A 171 -21.87 10.30 0.93
CA THR A 171 -22.22 10.53 2.34
C THR A 171 -21.01 10.31 3.26
N LEU A 172 -20.20 9.27 3.01
CA LEU A 172 -18.97 9.03 3.77
C LEU A 172 -17.94 10.14 3.56
N LEU A 173 -17.76 10.59 2.31
CA LEU A 173 -16.84 11.67 1.93
C LEU A 173 -17.22 12.98 2.63
N LYS A 174 -18.51 13.35 2.60
CA LYS A 174 -19.04 14.54 3.30
C LYS A 174 -18.79 14.54 4.82
N ARG A 175 -18.63 13.37 5.42
CA ARG A 175 -18.35 13.20 6.85
C ARG A 175 -16.85 13.18 7.17
N ASP A 176 -15.99 13.39 6.17
CA ASP A 176 -14.53 13.28 6.28
C ASP A 176 -14.06 11.93 6.86
N ALA A 177 -14.81 10.84 6.61
CA ALA A 177 -14.57 9.55 7.24
C ALA A 177 -13.89 8.52 6.30
N ALA A 178 -13.66 8.88 5.03
CA ALA A 178 -12.97 8.03 4.07
C ALA A 178 -11.45 8.14 4.23
N GLY A 179 -10.72 7.02 4.15
CA GLY A 179 -9.26 6.98 4.08
C GLY A 179 -8.73 6.93 2.64
N VAL A 180 -9.49 6.30 1.74
CA VAL A 180 -9.18 6.22 0.31
C VAL A 180 -10.48 6.07 -0.49
N LEU A 181 -10.53 6.72 -1.65
CA LEU A 181 -11.59 6.56 -2.65
C LEU A 181 -11.09 5.63 -3.76
N LEU A 182 -11.93 4.70 -4.21
CA LEU A 182 -11.67 3.87 -5.39
C LEU A 182 -12.73 4.12 -6.45
N GLN A 183 -12.29 4.38 -7.67
CA GLN A 183 -13.17 4.58 -8.81
C GLN A 183 -12.81 3.58 -9.90
N ALA A 184 -13.83 2.91 -10.44
CA ALA A 184 -13.60 1.92 -11.48
C ALA A 184 -13.15 2.60 -12.77
N ALA A 185 -12.18 2.01 -13.47
CA ALA A 185 -11.60 2.52 -14.70
C ALA A 185 -12.63 2.68 -15.83
N ASP A 186 -13.63 1.81 -15.85
CA ASP A 186 -14.75 1.75 -16.80
C ASP A 186 -15.98 2.56 -16.33
N THR A 187 -15.83 3.37 -15.28
CA THR A 187 -16.88 4.33 -14.87
C THR A 187 -16.91 5.52 -15.83
N ALA A 188 -18.11 5.95 -16.22
CA ALA A 188 -18.28 7.17 -17.01
C ALA A 188 -17.66 8.40 -16.32
N ALA A 189 -16.95 9.23 -17.08
CA ALA A 189 -16.20 10.39 -16.55
C ALA A 189 -17.06 11.31 -15.68
N ASP A 190 -18.27 11.68 -16.13
CA ASP A 190 -19.20 12.52 -15.36
C ASP A 190 -19.55 11.92 -13.99
N SER A 191 -19.74 10.59 -13.90
CA SER A 191 -19.99 9.92 -12.63
C SER A 191 -18.77 9.96 -11.71
N ARG A 192 -17.56 9.80 -12.26
CA ARG A 192 -16.32 9.94 -11.49
C ARG A 192 -16.13 11.35 -10.95
N ASP A 193 -16.27 12.34 -11.81
CA ASP A 193 -16.08 13.75 -11.48
C ASP A 193 -17.05 14.24 -10.42
N LYS A 194 -18.30 13.74 -10.43
CA LYS A 194 -19.30 14.06 -9.39
C LYS A 194 -18.87 13.59 -8.01
N VAL A 195 -18.28 12.40 -7.89
CA VAL A 195 -17.77 11.89 -6.60
C VAL A 195 -16.46 12.58 -6.24
N ARG A 196 -15.57 12.75 -7.21
CA ARG A 196 -14.26 13.38 -7.03
C ARG A 196 -14.38 14.81 -6.54
N ARG A 197 -15.32 15.60 -7.09
CA ARG A 197 -15.61 16.96 -6.63
C ARG A 197 -16.01 17.01 -5.15
N VAL A 198 -16.80 16.04 -4.67
CA VAL A 198 -17.16 15.96 -3.24
C VAL A 198 -15.94 15.60 -2.40
N ALA A 199 -15.10 14.66 -2.85
CA ALA A 199 -13.87 14.30 -2.15
C ALA A 199 -12.95 15.52 -2.00
N VAL A 200 -12.61 16.19 -3.11
CA VAL A 200 -11.70 17.35 -3.12
C VAL A 200 -12.25 18.53 -2.31
N ALA A 201 -13.56 18.76 -2.34
CA ALA A 201 -14.17 19.85 -1.58
C ALA A 201 -14.09 19.65 -0.05
N VAL A 202 -14.05 18.39 0.43
CA VAL A 202 -13.96 18.08 1.86
C VAL A 202 -12.52 17.85 2.29
N ARG A 203 -11.76 17.12 1.48
CA ARG A 203 -10.37 16.76 1.72
C ARG A 203 -9.60 16.69 0.39
N PRO A 204 -8.92 17.78 -0.01
CA PRO A 204 -8.14 17.83 -1.25
C PRO A 204 -7.06 16.75 -1.36
N ASP A 205 -6.49 16.34 -0.23
CA ASP A 205 -5.42 15.35 -0.12
C ASP A 205 -5.92 13.89 -0.01
N LEU A 206 -7.24 13.65 -0.07
CA LEU A 206 -7.78 12.28 0.00
C LEU A 206 -7.22 11.43 -1.16
N PRO A 207 -6.51 10.34 -0.86
CA PRO A 207 -5.98 9.46 -1.89
C PRO A 207 -7.10 8.85 -2.73
N VAL A 208 -6.88 8.80 -4.05
CA VAL A 208 -7.80 8.18 -5.01
C VAL A 208 -7.07 7.13 -5.82
N ILE A 209 -7.65 5.94 -5.87
CA ILE A 209 -7.16 4.83 -6.70
C ILE A 209 -8.13 4.63 -7.87
N GLU A 210 -7.55 4.62 -9.07
CA GLU A 210 -8.22 4.28 -10.33
C GLU A 210 -7.46 3.12 -11.01
N GLY A 211 -8.13 2.38 -11.90
CA GLY A 211 -7.48 1.31 -12.70
C GLY A 211 -7.95 -0.12 -12.43
N PHE A 212 -8.73 -0.35 -11.37
CA PHE A 212 -9.52 -1.56 -11.25
C PHE A 212 -10.81 -1.41 -12.06
N ASP A 213 -11.25 -2.46 -12.73
CA ASP A 213 -12.54 -2.45 -13.41
C ASP A 213 -13.69 -2.67 -12.42
N SER A 214 -14.90 -2.31 -12.83
CA SER A 214 -16.06 -2.38 -11.96
C SER A 214 -16.44 -3.81 -11.60
N ALA A 215 -16.08 -4.80 -12.44
CA ALA A 215 -16.33 -6.21 -12.14
C ALA A 215 -15.37 -6.73 -11.06
N GLU A 216 -14.08 -6.36 -11.11
CA GLU A 216 -13.09 -6.63 -10.07
C GLU A 216 -13.54 -6.05 -8.73
N LEU A 217 -13.89 -4.76 -8.70
CA LEU A 217 -14.38 -4.10 -7.49
C LEU A 217 -15.70 -4.71 -7.00
N GLY A 218 -16.61 -5.03 -7.93
CA GLY A 218 -17.87 -5.71 -7.64
C GLY A 218 -17.66 -7.04 -6.95
N ARG A 219 -16.79 -7.91 -7.49
CA ARG A 219 -16.50 -9.23 -6.93
C ARG A 219 -16.03 -9.14 -5.48
N MET A 220 -15.18 -8.16 -5.15
CA MET A 220 -14.67 -8.01 -3.78
C MET A 220 -15.78 -7.72 -2.76
N ILE A 221 -16.83 -7.01 -3.18
CA ILE A 221 -17.97 -6.67 -2.32
C ILE A 221 -19.19 -7.59 -2.49
N GLY A 222 -19.07 -8.68 -3.26
CA GLY A 222 -20.17 -9.63 -3.50
C GLY A 222 -21.26 -9.08 -4.42
N ARG A 223 -20.89 -8.27 -5.41
CA ARG A 223 -21.77 -7.76 -6.47
C ARG A 223 -21.19 -8.10 -7.83
N GLU A 224 -22.00 -8.05 -8.88
CA GLU A 224 -21.49 -8.21 -10.25
C GLU A 224 -20.58 -7.05 -10.64
N ARG A 225 -20.99 -5.81 -10.35
CA ARG A 225 -20.23 -4.59 -10.66
C ARG A 225 -20.33 -3.54 -9.56
N SER A 226 -19.28 -2.76 -9.38
CA SER A 226 -19.28 -1.58 -8.53
C SER A 226 -18.37 -0.47 -9.07
N MET A 227 -18.93 0.72 -9.25
CA MET A 227 -18.21 1.86 -9.85
C MET A 227 -17.44 2.69 -8.82
N HIS A 228 -17.97 2.82 -7.61
CA HIS A 228 -17.41 3.68 -6.55
C HIS A 228 -17.36 2.92 -5.24
N LEU A 229 -16.17 2.77 -4.67
CA LEU A 229 -15.95 2.29 -3.32
C LEU A 229 -15.18 3.34 -2.52
N ALA A 230 -15.34 3.34 -1.21
CA ALA A 230 -14.45 4.05 -0.31
C ALA A 230 -14.16 3.17 0.90
N LEU A 231 -12.91 3.15 1.34
CA LEU A 231 -12.56 2.54 2.63
C LEU A 231 -12.60 3.63 3.69
N ARG A 232 -13.10 3.30 4.88
CA ARG A 232 -12.99 4.16 6.06
C ARG A 232 -11.52 4.41 6.41
N ARG A 233 -11.24 5.54 7.06
CA ARG A 233 -9.91 5.82 7.63
C ARG A 233 -9.53 4.69 8.60
N GLY A 234 -8.28 4.24 8.51
CA GLY A 234 -7.74 3.19 9.40
C GLY A 234 -6.76 2.26 8.67
N GLY A 235 -6.25 1.26 9.40
CA GLY A 235 -5.16 0.41 8.92
C GLY A 235 -5.46 -0.41 7.66
N HIS A 236 -6.73 -0.68 7.34
CA HIS A 236 -7.10 -1.30 6.07
C HIS A 236 -6.87 -0.38 4.88
N ALA A 237 -7.19 0.92 5.00
CA ALA A 237 -6.89 1.91 3.96
C ALA A 237 -5.37 2.09 3.81
N ASP A 238 -4.63 2.20 4.91
CA ASP A 238 -3.18 2.40 4.87
C ASP A 238 -2.45 1.24 4.17
N ARG A 239 -2.84 0.00 4.49
CA ARG A 239 -2.27 -1.19 3.84
C ARG A 239 -2.61 -1.27 2.35
N LEU A 240 -3.85 -0.93 1.98
CA LEU A 240 -4.24 -0.87 0.57
C LEU A 240 -3.42 0.19 -0.17
N LEU A 241 -3.24 1.38 0.40
CA LEU A 241 -2.46 2.45 -0.20
C LEU A 241 -0.99 2.07 -0.37
N LEU A 242 -0.42 1.34 0.58
CA LEU A 242 0.95 0.84 0.46
C LEU A 242 1.10 -0.17 -0.69
N ASP A 243 0.19 -1.13 -0.78
CA ASP A 243 0.20 -2.14 -1.85
C ASP A 243 -0.08 -1.48 -3.22
N ALA A 244 -0.97 -0.48 -3.28
CA ALA A 244 -1.26 0.31 -4.48
C ALA A 244 -0.07 1.17 -4.92
N TRP A 245 0.64 1.81 -3.98
CA TRP A 245 1.84 2.58 -4.26
C TRP A 245 2.97 1.68 -4.81
N ARG A 246 3.12 0.47 -4.25
CA ARG A 246 4.04 -0.54 -4.82
C ARG A 246 3.61 -0.97 -6.23
N TYR A 247 2.31 -1.10 -6.47
CA TYR A 247 1.76 -1.53 -7.76
C TYR A 247 1.89 -0.46 -8.85
N GLN A 248 1.81 0.82 -8.52
CA GLN A 248 1.68 1.91 -9.49
C GLN A 248 2.78 1.93 -10.57
N ALA A 249 4.01 1.54 -10.22
CA ALA A 249 5.13 1.54 -11.16
C ALA A 249 5.10 0.35 -12.14
N PHE A 250 4.31 -0.68 -11.84
CA PHE A 250 4.15 -1.88 -12.66
C PHE A 250 2.79 -1.91 -13.37
N ALA A 251 1.86 -1.09 -12.95
CA ALA A 251 0.49 -1.14 -13.43
C ALA A 251 0.39 -0.54 -14.84
N PRO A 252 -0.31 -1.21 -15.78
CA PRO A 252 -0.63 -0.60 -17.06
C PRO A 252 -1.63 0.55 -16.85
N ALA A 253 -1.64 1.51 -17.79
CA ALA A 253 -2.72 2.49 -17.86
C ALA A 253 -4.08 1.75 -17.99
N PRO A 254 -5.16 2.24 -17.37
CA PRO A 254 -5.33 3.56 -16.73
C PRO A 254 -5.11 3.55 -15.21
N PHE A 255 -4.30 2.64 -14.65
CA PHE A 255 -4.08 2.64 -13.21
C PHE A 255 -3.39 3.93 -12.74
N ALA A 256 -3.94 4.52 -11.70
CA ALA A 256 -3.41 5.71 -11.08
C ALA A 256 -3.70 5.67 -9.58
N LEU A 257 -2.69 6.00 -8.78
CA LEU A 257 -2.85 6.41 -7.40
C LEU A 257 -2.56 7.91 -7.36
N ASP A 258 -3.59 8.71 -7.13
CA ASP A 258 -3.43 10.14 -6.91
C ASP A 258 -3.31 10.38 -5.41
N ARG A 259 -2.12 10.80 -4.98
CA ARG A 259 -1.76 11.03 -3.59
C ARG A 259 -1.10 12.41 -3.48
N ALA A 260 -1.56 13.25 -2.54
CA ALA A 260 -0.96 14.57 -2.34
C ALA A 260 0.52 14.52 -1.93
N ASP A 261 0.97 13.41 -1.32
CA ASP A 261 2.32 13.25 -0.78
C ASP A 261 3.42 13.01 -1.85
N ASP A 262 3.06 12.70 -3.10
CA ASP A 262 4.04 12.34 -4.15
C ASP A 262 4.89 13.54 -4.65
N ALA A 263 4.63 14.75 -4.14
CA ALA A 263 5.47 15.92 -4.37
C ALA A 263 6.85 15.81 -3.68
N ALA A 264 6.98 15.03 -2.60
CA ALA A 264 8.20 14.97 -1.77
C ALA A 264 9.29 13.99 -2.27
N SER A 265 9.01 13.15 -3.27
CA SER A 265 10.03 12.29 -3.92
C SER A 265 10.41 12.75 -5.33
N SER A 266 10.03 13.97 -5.73
CA SER A 266 10.33 14.51 -7.06
C SER A 266 11.81 14.89 -7.28
N VAL A 267 12.66 14.77 -6.24
CA VAL A 267 14.10 15.06 -6.32
C VAL A 267 14.88 14.03 -7.17
N ASP A 268 14.35 12.83 -7.43
CA ASP A 268 15.06 11.79 -8.21
C ASP A 268 14.82 11.82 -9.74
N ARG A 269 14.14 12.84 -10.29
CA ARG A 269 14.04 13.00 -11.77
C ARG A 269 15.26 13.66 -12.41
N ALA A 270 16.20 14.17 -11.63
CA ALA A 270 17.36 14.89 -12.12
C ALA A 270 18.68 14.13 -11.85
N CYS A 271 18.82 12.92 -12.37
CA CYS A 271 20.15 12.32 -12.56
C CYS A 271 20.08 11.17 -13.57
N GLY A 272 20.51 11.44 -14.81
CA GLY A 272 20.86 10.38 -15.75
C GLY A 272 20.53 10.59 -17.23
N SER A 273 20.85 11.75 -17.80
CA SER A 273 21.04 11.86 -19.24
C SER A 273 22.22 12.77 -19.59
N ASP A 274 23.42 12.36 -19.20
CA ASP A 274 24.65 12.83 -19.85
C ASP A 274 25.00 11.83 -20.96
N GLY A 275 24.47 12.10 -22.15
CA GLY A 275 25.03 11.56 -23.39
C GLY A 275 26.11 12.52 -23.89
N PRO A 276 27.31 12.05 -24.27
CA PRO A 276 28.30 12.94 -24.85
C PRO A 276 27.87 13.35 -26.27
N SER A 277 27.42 14.60 -26.41
CA SER A 277 27.27 15.29 -27.69
C SER A 277 28.66 15.74 -28.16
N GLY A 278 29.25 14.99 -29.10
CA GLY A 278 30.41 15.41 -29.87
C GLY A 278 29.95 15.92 -31.23
N ALA A 279 29.85 17.24 -31.37
CA ALA A 279 29.61 17.89 -32.66
C ALA A 279 30.88 17.84 -33.53
N PRO A 280 30.78 17.63 -34.86
CA PRO A 280 31.92 17.83 -35.75
C PRO A 280 32.19 19.32 -35.94
N ARG A 281 33.45 19.72 -35.79
CA ARG A 281 33.95 21.05 -36.14
C ARG A 281 34.41 21.02 -37.59
N ASP A 282 33.74 21.82 -38.42
CA ASP A 282 34.24 22.24 -39.73
C ASP A 282 35.54 23.03 -39.54
N VAL A 283 36.61 22.59 -40.21
CA VAL A 283 37.83 23.38 -40.40
C VAL A 283 38.06 23.53 -41.89
N GLU A 284 37.77 24.74 -42.34
CA GLU A 284 38.17 25.34 -43.59
C GLU A 284 39.70 25.28 -43.75
N ALA A 285 40.16 24.67 -44.84
CA ALA A 285 41.56 24.76 -45.28
C ALA A 285 41.61 24.99 -46.78
N ALA A 286 41.86 26.25 -47.13
CA ALA A 286 42.23 26.71 -48.45
C ALA A 286 43.51 26.00 -48.94
N ARG A 287 43.46 25.42 -50.15
CA ARG A 287 44.61 25.36 -51.08
C ARG A 287 44.09 25.44 -52.51
N GLY A 288 44.52 26.50 -53.20
CA GLY A 288 44.27 26.70 -54.61
C GLY A 288 45.21 25.92 -55.53
N THR A 289 44.88 26.03 -56.81
CA THR A 289 45.72 25.96 -58.02
C THR A 289 46.40 24.63 -58.35
N ASN A 290 45.89 23.91 -59.36
CA ASN A 290 46.30 24.05 -60.77
C ASN A 290 45.44 23.13 -61.66
N GLY A 291 44.88 23.66 -62.75
CA GLY A 291 44.46 22.84 -63.91
C GLY A 291 45.58 22.82 -64.96
N PRO A 292 45.31 22.48 -66.23
CA PRO A 292 44.29 21.57 -66.77
C PRO A 292 44.74 20.11 -66.81
#